data_AF-A0A812RPD1-F1
#
_entry.id   AF-A0A812RPD1-F1
#
_cell.length_a   1.000
_cell.length_b   1.000
_cell.length_c   1.000
_cell.angle_alpha   90.00
_cell.angle_beta   90.00
_cell.angle_gamma   90.00
#
_symmetry.space_group_name_H-M   'P 1'
#
loop_
_entity.id
_entity.type
_entity.pdbx_description
1 polymer ?
#
loop_
_entity_poly.entity_id
_entity_poly.type
_entity_poly.pdbx_seq_one_letter_code
_entity_poly.pdbx_strand_id
1 'polypeptide(L)'
;MGKKKNKAEDKPSAKKPEGHEDPPEAPPNAGGAESGQTAEGAYRAAAVVFFTRTDGGAVAKVLVAVEERKVKASFLGLEEKGKVAERLVVFPMGRKEKKDKNDPVETAKREYIEETLDYGSLARYLDFADFDGGGDIEASRLAPGSTVPMTWSGADNMALYFSPAGLTVLFCEVPAQEADEPGHEPPAKKQRQEATAAELLSKPKPSPSYHVGKVGHLHSVWLDAESLRTVALSKDKAPKLSLEGQDCRFFPTSASVLRLPEARKWLGVTPSS
;
A
#
# COMPACT_ATOMS: atom_id res chain seq x y z
N MET A 1 60.57 56.11 23.49
CA MET A 1 59.58 57.04 24.07
C MET A 1 58.20 56.56 23.64
N GLY A 2 57.16 56.35 24.43
CA GLY A 2 56.94 56.41 25.87
C GLY A 2 55.41 56.27 26.09
N LYS A 3 55.02 55.22 26.84
CA LYS A 3 53.86 55.10 27.75
C LYS A 3 52.41 55.29 27.20
N LYS A 4 51.62 54.20 27.26
CA LYS A 4 50.50 53.91 28.21
C LYS A 4 49.14 54.50 27.73
N LYS A 5 47.97 53.87 27.91
CA LYS A 5 47.45 53.10 29.06
C LYS A 5 46.14 52.35 28.69
N ASN A 6 45.98 51.20 29.32
CA ASN A 6 44.80 50.31 29.46
C ASN A 6 43.45 51.01 29.71
N LYS A 7 42.34 50.33 29.37
CA LYS A 7 41.35 49.89 30.38
C LYS A 7 40.46 48.76 29.85
N ALA A 8 40.40 47.67 30.61
CA ALA A 8 39.41 46.61 30.53
C ALA A 8 38.21 46.97 31.42
N GLU A 9 36.99 46.62 30.99
CA GLU A 9 35.84 46.44 31.89
C GLU A 9 35.06 45.18 31.46
N ASP A 10 34.47 44.57 32.48
CA ASP A 10 34.26 43.14 32.68
C ASP A 10 32.74 42.90 32.84
N LYS A 11 32.24 41.77 32.31
CA LYS A 11 31.03 41.01 32.72
C LYS A 11 29.62 41.62 32.50
N PRO A 12 28.52 40.80 32.51
CA PRO A 12 28.45 39.43 33.03
C PRO A 12 27.86 38.33 32.13
N SER A 13 28.37 37.14 32.42
CA SER A 13 27.81 35.82 32.15
C SER A 13 26.46 35.66 32.87
N ALA A 14 25.42 35.32 32.13
CA ALA A 14 24.17 34.78 32.67
C ALA A 14 24.16 33.26 32.49
N LYS A 15 23.98 32.56 33.61
CA LYS A 15 23.88 31.10 33.75
C LYS A 15 22.41 30.69 33.80
N LYS A 16 22.08 29.61 33.09
CA LYS A 16 20.99 28.61 33.28
C LYS A 16 19.52 29.02 33.00
N PRO A 17 18.60 28.05 32.72
CA PRO A 17 18.71 26.58 32.89
C PRO A 17 18.41 25.78 31.59
N GLU A 18 19.14 24.70 31.25
CA GLU A 18 18.86 23.28 31.63
C GLU A 18 17.40 22.95 31.97
N GLY A 19 16.74 22.18 31.10
CA GLY A 19 15.45 21.55 31.39
C GLY A 19 14.37 21.91 30.37
N HIS A 20 14.52 21.45 29.13
CA HIS A 20 13.35 21.21 28.29
C HIS A 20 13.09 19.71 28.34
N GLU A 21 12.30 19.31 29.35
CA GLU A 21 11.64 18.01 29.33
C GLU A 21 10.79 17.97 28.07
N ASP A 22 10.99 16.95 27.25
CA ASP A 22 10.06 16.60 26.18
C ASP A 22 8.67 16.43 26.82
N PRO A 23 7.59 16.95 26.20
CA PRO A 23 6.25 16.71 26.71
C PRO A 23 6.04 15.19 26.78
N PRO A 24 5.56 14.66 27.92
CA PRO A 24 5.42 13.22 28.11
C PRO A 24 4.58 12.64 26.97
N GLU A 25 5.12 11.58 26.35
CA GLU A 25 4.37 10.69 25.48
C GLU A 25 3.04 10.36 26.16
N ALA A 26 1.94 10.72 25.52
CA ALA A 26 0.63 10.29 25.96
C ALA A 26 0.64 8.75 26.01
N PRO A 27 0.25 8.14 27.14
CA PRO A 27 0.25 6.69 27.27
C PRO A 27 -0.70 6.08 26.22
N PRO A 28 -0.43 4.84 25.75
CA PRO A 28 -1.37 4.13 24.91
C PRO A 28 -2.67 3.97 25.71
N ASN A 29 -3.71 4.64 25.26
CA ASN A 29 -5.00 4.62 25.92
C ASN A 29 -5.59 3.21 25.75
N ALA A 30 -5.35 2.36 26.75
CA ALA A 30 -6.06 1.13 26.98
C ALA A 30 -7.33 1.49 27.76
N GLY A 31 -8.50 1.41 27.12
CA GLY A 31 -9.76 1.59 27.81
C GLY A 31 -10.96 1.68 26.88
N GLY A 32 -11.88 0.71 27.04
CA GLY A 32 -13.31 0.94 26.80
C GLY A 32 -13.82 0.50 25.44
N ALA A 33 -14.10 -0.80 25.30
CA ALA A 33 -15.17 -1.23 24.43
C ALA A 33 -16.49 -0.73 25.03
N GLU A 34 -17.02 0.37 24.52
CA GLU A 34 -18.44 0.70 24.67
C GLU A 34 -19.17 0.38 23.36
N SER A 35 -20.04 -0.59 23.50
CA SER A 35 -20.98 -1.11 22.52
C SER A 35 -21.93 -0.04 22.01
N GLY A 36 -22.07 0.09 20.68
CA GLY A 36 -23.24 0.78 20.12
C GLY A 36 -23.06 1.50 18.79
N GLN A 37 -22.26 0.98 17.85
CA GLN A 37 -22.33 1.31 16.41
C GLN A 37 -21.47 0.26 15.67
N THR A 38 -22.04 -0.42 14.68
CA THR A 38 -21.33 -1.44 13.88
C THR A 38 -20.14 -0.79 13.14
N ALA A 39 -18.99 -1.46 13.17
CA ALA A 39 -17.67 -0.95 12.78
C ALA A 39 -17.49 -0.68 11.26
N GLU A 40 -18.55 -0.73 10.46
CA GLU A 40 -18.50 -0.67 8.99
C GLU A 40 -18.14 0.71 8.43
N GLY A 41 -18.07 1.77 9.25
CA GLY A 41 -17.63 3.11 8.84
C GLY A 41 -16.14 3.43 9.05
N ALA A 42 -15.35 2.51 9.62
CA ALA A 42 -14.10 2.84 10.31
C ALA A 42 -12.79 2.64 9.51
N TYR A 43 -12.85 2.43 8.18
CA TYR A 43 -11.62 2.38 7.39
C TYR A 43 -11.03 3.78 7.18
N ARG A 44 -9.69 3.86 7.25
CA ARG A 44 -8.88 5.07 7.09
C ARG A 44 -8.07 5.04 5.81
N ALA A 45 -7.75 3.85 5.32
CA ALA A 45 -6.98 3.61 4.12
C ALA A 45 -7.48 2.35 3.42
N ALA A 46 -7.25 2.24 2.13
CA ALA A 46 -7.50 1.03 1.36
C ALA A 46 -6.29 0.65 0.51
N ALA A 47 -6.14 -0.64 0.25
CA ALA A 47 -5.12 -1.21 -0.61
C ALA A 47 -5.75 -2.22 -1.57
N VAL A 48 -5.10 -2.45 -2.71
CA VAL A 48 -5.47 -3.52 -3.64
C VAL A 48 -4.32 -4.50 -3.85
N VAL A 49 -4.67 -5.78 -3.94
CA VAL A 49 -3.79 -6.90 -4.25
C VAL A 49 -4.39 -7.66 -5.42
N PHE A 50 -3.87 -7.44 -6.63
CA PHE A 50 -4.29 -8.23 -7.79
C PHE A 50 -3.56 -9.57 -7.78
N PHE A 51 -4.26 -10.65 -8.12
CA PHE A 51 -3.67 -11.99 -8.14
C PHE A 51 -4.26 -12.87 -9.24
N THR A 52 -3.52 -13.88 -9.64
CA THR A 52 -3.97 -14.92 -10.56
C THR A 52 -4.01 -16.28 -9.88
N ARG A 53 -4.73 -17.22 -10.49
CA ARG A 53 -4.78 -18.62 -10.04
C ARG A 53 -4.21 -19.57 -11.09
N THR A 54 -3.75 -20.71 -10.61
CA THR A 54 -3.48 -21.90 -11.42
C THR A 54 -4.80 -22.57 -11.82
N ASP A 55 -4.76 -23.49 -12.79
CA ASP A 55 -5.92 -24.31 -13.17
C ASP A 55 -6.47 -25.14 -11.98
N GLY A 56 -5.62 -25.45 -10.99
CA GLY A 56 -6.01 -26.14 -9.76
C GLY A 56 -6.62 -25.22 -8.69
N GLY A 57 -6.87 -23.95 -9.01
CA GLY A 57 -7.47 -22.98 -8.11
C GLY A 57 -6.53 -22.42 -7.04
N ALA A 58 -5.24 -22.80 -7.01
CA ALA A 58 -4.27 -22.19 -6.08
C ALA A 58 -3.79 -20.83 -6.59
N VAL A 59 -3.50 -19.87 -5.69
CA VAL A 59 -2.88 -18.59 -6.04
C VAL A 59 -1.54 -18.84 -6.72
N ALA A 60 -1.38 -18.31 -7.93
CA ALA A 60 -0.21 -18.50 -8.78
C ALA A 60 0.75 -17.31 -8.66
N LYS A 61 0.29 -16.13 -9.08
CA LYS A 61 1.07 -14.89 -9.06
C LYS A 61 0.30 -13.78 -8.35
N VAL A 62 1.03 -12.84 -7.77
CA VAL A 62 0.48 -11.67 -7.07
C VAL A 62 1.19 -10.43 -7.54
N LEU A 63 0.44 -9.39 -7.91
CA LEU A 63 0.98 -8.11 -8.29
C LEU A 63 1.41 -7.34 -7.04
N VAL A 64 2.67 -6.93 -7.02
CA VAL A 64 3.22 -6.02 -6.02
C VAL A 64 3.74 -4.76 -6.70
N ALA A 65 4.00 -3.74 -5.90
CA ALA A 65 4.68 -2.53 -6.35
C ALA A 65 6.03 -2.38 -5.65
N VAL A 66 6.98 -1.75 -6.34
CA VAL A 66 8.31 -1.44 -5.84
C VAL A 66 8.52 0.06 -5.84
N GLU A 67 9.04 0.59 -4.74
CA GLU A 67 9.45 1.99 -4.61
C GLU A 67 10.80 2.12 -3.89
N GLU A 68 11.55 3.16 -4.24
CA GLU A 68 12.69 3.60 -3.44
C GLU A 68 12.26 4.75 -2.53
N ARG A 69 12.51 4.61 -1.22
CA ARG A 69 12.18 5.69 -0.28
C ARG A 69 13.07 5.72 0.95
N LYS A 70 13.16 6.92 1.51
CA LYS A 70 13.79 7.15 2.81
C LYS A 70 12.81 6.80 3.93
N VAL A 71 13.15 5.81 4.75
CA VAL A 71 12.34 5.33 5.88
C VAL A 71 13.17 5.31 7.16
N LYS A 72 12.51 5.41 8.32
CA LYS A 72 13.21 5.25 9.60
C LYS A 72 13.70 3.80 9.71
N ALA A 73 14.98 3.61 10.04
CA ALA A 73 15.59 2.29 10.19
C ALA A 73 14.82 1.39 11.18
N SER A 74 14.34 1.95 12.28
CA SER A 74 13.50 1.25 13.27
C SER A 74 12.14 0.78 12.74
N PHE A 75 11.62 1.40 11.66
CA PHE A 75 10.40 0.92 11.01
C PHE A 75 10.66 -0.38 10.26
N LEU A 76 11.86 -0.56 9.72
CA LEU A 76 12.29 -1.80 9.07
C LEU A 76 12.81 -2.85 10.07
N GLY A 77 12.92 -2.51 11.35
CA GLY A 77 13.47 -3.40 12.38
C GLY A 77 15.00 -3.45 12.36
N LEU A 78 15.66 -2.41 11.86
CA LEU A 78 17.12 -2.29 11.84
C LEU A 78 17.63 -1.62 13.12
N GLU A 79 18.84 -2.01 13.55
CA GLU A 79 19.51 -1.44 14.73
C GLU A 79 20.07 -0.03 14.47
N GLU A 80 20.31 0.31 13.21
CA GLU A 80 20.83 1.61 12.81
C GLU A 80 19.89 2.75 13.23
N LYS A 81 20.48 3.91 13.58
CA LYS A 81 19.71 5.11 13.92
C LYS A 81 19.43 5.94 12.66
N GLY A 82 18.30 6.64 12.66
CA GLY A 82 17.98 7.62 11.63
C GLY A 82 17.17 7.05 10.45
N LYS A 83 17.37 7.64 9.27
CA LYS A 83 16.67 7.27 8.02
C LYS A 83 17.62 6.57 7.06
N VAL A 84 17.15 5.49 6.46
CA VAL A 84 17.85 4.73 5.41
C VAL A 84 17.05 4.83 4.11
N ALA A 85 17.75 4.83 2.98
CA ALA A 85 17.11 4.70 1.67
C ALA A 85 17.06 3.21 1.32
N GLU A 86 15.87 2.69 1.07
CA GLU A 86 15.65 1.27 0.82
C GLU A 86 14.73 1.07 -0.39
N ARG A 87 14.98 0.00 -1.16
CA ARG A 87 14.05 -0.53 -2.17
C ARG A 87 13.01 -1.39 -1.47
N LEU A 88 11.75 -0.96 -1.51
CA LEU A 88 10.66 -1.54 -0.75
C LEU A 88 9.61 -2.13 -1.67
N VAL A 89 9.12 -3.31 -1.29
CA VAL A 89 7.95 -3.94 -1.90
C VAL A 89 6.71 -3.59 -1.09
N VAL A 90 5.70 -3.05 -1.76
CA VAL A 90 4.46 -2.54 -1.20
C VAL A 90 3.26 -3.08 -1.97
N PHE A 91 2.08 -2.95 -1.37
CA PHE A 91 0.83 -3.01 -2.13
C PHE A 91 0.41 -1.57 -2.40
N PRO A 92 -0.07 -1.22 -3.61
CA PRO A 92 -0.65 0.10 -3.87
C PRO A 92 -1.74 0.38 -2.85
N MET A 93 -1.62 1.51 -2.16
CA MET A 93 -2.45 1.81 -1.01
C MET A 93 -2.42 3.29 -0.66
N GLY A 94 -3.53 3.79 -0.11
CA GLY A 94 -3.54 5.15 0.41
C GLY A 94 -4.78 5.48 1.21
N ARG A 95 -4.86 6.76 1.59
CA ARG A 95 -5.85 7.21 2.57
C ARG A 95 -7.20 7.44 1.90
N LYS A 96 -8.25 7.18 2.65
CA LYS A 96 -9.61 7.55 2.26
C LYS A 96 -9.71 9.07 2.08
N GLU A 97 -10.23 9.48 0.94
CA GLU A 97 -10.59 10.86 0.64
C GLU A 97 -12.10 11.06 0.59
N LYS A 98 -12.56 12.32 0.75
CA LYS A 98 -13.99 12.66 0.70
C LYS A 98 -14.65 12.25 -0.63
N LYS A 99 -13.88 12.27 -1.73
CA LYS A 99 -14.36 11.92 -3.08
C LYS A 99 -14.57 10.42 -3.27
N ASP A 100 -14.01 9.59 -2.40
CA ASP A 100 -14.12 8.13 -2.45
C ASP A 100 -15.47 7.63 -1.87
N LYS A 101 -16.39 8.55 -1.51
CA LYS A 101 -17.75 8.23 -1.03
C LYS A 101 -17.83 7.27 0.16
N ASN A 102 -16.74 7.17 0.93
CA ASN A 102 -16.60 6.19 2.01
C ASN A 102 -16.69 4.73 1.54
N ASP A 103 -16.22 4.47 0.32
CA ASP A 103 -16.13 3.15 -0.28
C ASP A 103 -14.64 2.72 -0.41
N PRO A 104 -14.21 1.62 0.24
CA PRO A 104 -12.84 1.14 0.13
C PRO A 104 -12.45 0.72 -1.30
N VAL A 105 -13.41 0.32 -2.14
CA VAL A 105 -13.16 -0.01 -3.55
C VAL A 105 -12.77 1.25 -4.31
N GLU A 106 -13.50 2.35 -4.16
CA GLU A 106 -13.18 3.63 -4.77
C GLU A 106 -11.83 4.18 -4.29
N THR A 107 -11.54 4.07 -2.98
CA THR A 107 -10.22 4.47 -2.44
C THR A 107 -9.10 3.63 -3.05
N ALA A 108 -9.20 2.29 -3.04
CA ALA A 108 -8.15 1.43 -3.55
C ALA A 108 -7.95 1.59 -5.06
N LYS A 109 -9.04 1.72 -5.83
CA LYS A 109 -9.03 1.96 -7.27
C LYS A 109 -8.30 3.25 -7.61
N ARG A 110 -8.64 4.35 -6.91
CA ARG A 110 -7.99 5.64 -7.11
C ARG A 110 -6.49 5.56 -6.83
N GLU A 111 -6.10 5.04 -5.67
CA GLU A 111 -4.69 4.94 -5.28
C GLU A 111 -3.92 4.08 -6.28
N TYR A 112 -4.48 2.96 -6.72
CA TYR A 112 -3.87 2.13 -7.76
C TYR A 112 -3.62 2.91 -9.05
N ILE A 113 -4.62 3.65 -9.55
CA ILE A 113 -4.49 4.45 -10.78
C ILE A 113 -3.44 5.56 -10.59
N GLU A 114 -3.51 6.29 -9.49
CA GLU A 114 -2.61 7.42 -9.20
C GLU A 114 -1.16 6.93 -9.02
N GLU A 115 -0.94 5.83 -8.29
CA GLU A 115 0.40 5.36 -7.93
C GLU A 115 1.08 4.54 -9.05
N THR A 116 0.31 3.77 -9.82
CA THR A 116 0.83 2.81 -10.82
C THR A 116 0.57 3.19 -12.28
N LEU A 117 -0.16 4.30 -12.52
CA LEU A 117 -0.70 4.66 -13.84
C LEU A 117 -1.62 3.59 -14.44
N ASP A 118 -2.37 2.90 -13.57
CA ASP A 118 -3.27 1.80 -13.94
C ASP A 118 -2.53 0.72 -14.74
N TYR A 119 -1.47 0.16 -14.13
CA TYR A 119 -0.66 -0.89 -14.73
C TYR A 119 -1.56 -2.04 -15.23
N GLY A 120 -1.38 -2.46 -16.49
CA GLY A 120 -2.22 -3.51 -17.09
C GLY A 120 -3.71 -3.16 -17.26
N SER A 121 -4.14 -1.93 -16.94
CA SER A 121 -5.55 -1.54 -16.86
C SER A 121 -6.38 -2.40 -15.92
N LEU A 122 -5.79 -2.84 -14.80
CA LEU A 122 -6.43 -3.76 -13.86
C LEU A 122 -7.49 -3.10 -12.99
N ALA A 123 -7.52 -1.77 -12.87
CA ALA A 123 -8.52 -1.04 -12.09
C ALA A 123 -9.97 -1.39 -12.51
N ARG A 124 -10.18 -1.80 -13.76
CA ARG A 124 -11.49 -2.22 -14.29
C ARG A 124 -12.08 -3.43 -13.56
N TYR A 125 -11.24 -4.33 -13.03
CA TYR A 125 -11.73 -5.53 -12.33
C TYR A 125 -12.40 -5.19 -11.01
N LEU A 126 -12.05 -4.05 -10.40
CA LEU A 126 -12.68 -3.57 -9.17
C LEU A 126 -14.12 -3.09 -9.39
N ASP A 127 -14.52 -2.77 -10.62
CA ASP A 127 -15.87 -2.26 -10.93
C ASP A 127 -16.97 -3.33 -10.83
N PHE A 128 -16.57 -4.60 -10.90
CA PHE A 128 -17.49 -5.73 -10.90
C PHE A 128 -17.04 -6.86 -9.98
N ALA A 129 -15.94 -6.68 -9.24
CA ALA A 129 -15.52 -7.59 -8.19
C ALA A 129 -16.52 -7.54 -7.03
N ASP A 130 -17.07 -8.71 -6.69
CA ASP A 130 -17.82 -8.89 -5.46
C ASP A 130 -16.86 -9.24 -4.32
N PHE A 131 -16.83 -8.42 -3.28
CA PHE A 131 -16.01 -8.63 -2.08
C PHE A 131 -16.84 -9.10 -0.87
N ASP A 132 -18.17 -9.13 -1.00
CA ASP A 132 -19.10 -9.49 0.06
C ASP A 132 -19.51 -10.97 0.01
N GLY A 133 -19.04 -11.73 -0.99
CA GLY A 133 -19.19 -13.18 -1.11
C GLY A 133 -20.63 -13.64 -1.39
N GLY A 134 -21.42 -12.80 -2.07
CA GLY A 134 -22.86 -13.01 -2.26
C GLY A 134 -23.41 -12.61 -3.64
N GLY A 135 -22.57 -12.18 -4.56
CA GLY A 135 -22.93 -11.73 -5.90
C GLY A 135 -23.03 -12.88 -6.91
N ASP A 136 -24.11 -12.87 -7.69
CA ASP A 136 -24.25 -13.76 -8.85
C ASP A 136 -23.45 -13.18 -10.03
N ILE A 137 -22.16 -13.55 -10.08
CA ILE A 137 -21.24 -13.15 -11.16
C ILE A 137 -21.74 -13.65 -12.52
N GLU A 138 -22.41 -14.81 -12.57
CA GLU A 138 -22.98 -15.33 -13.81
C GLU A 138 -24.12 -14.44 -14.31
N ALA A 139 -24.99 -13.95 -13.43
CA ALA A 139 -26.01 -12.97 -13.80
C ALA A 139 -25.38 -11.66 -14.34
N SER A 140 -24.29 -11.19 -13.72
CA SER A 140 -23.56 -10.00 -14.18
C SER A 140 -22.89 -10.20 -15.55
N ARG A 141 -22.41 -11.42 -15.83
CA ARG A 141 -21.79 -11.79 -17.11
C ARG A 141 -22.81 -11.91 -18.24
N LEU A 142 -24.01 -12.42 -17.94
CA LEU A 142 -25.09 -12.61 -18.90
C LEU A 142 -25.90 -11.33 -19.18
N ALA A 143 -25.65 -10.25 -18.43
CA ALA A 143 -26.32 -8.96 -18.63
C ALA A 143 -25.96 -8.33 -20.01
N PRO A 144 -26.93 -7.72 -20.72
CA PRO A 144 -26.65 -6.98 -21.94
C PRO A 144 -25.63 -5.86 -21.71
N GLY A 145 -24.53 -5.86 -22.48
CA GLY A 145 -23.46 -4.88 -22.35
C GLY A 145 -22.43 -5.18 -21.24
N SER A 146 -22.45 -6.40 -20.68
CA SER A 146 -21.46 -6.81 -19.69
C SER A 146 -20.02 -6.65 -20.20
N THR A 147 -19.16 -6.10 -19.34
CA THR A 147 -17.72 -5.95 -19.57
C THR A 147 -16.90 -7.00 -18.84
N VAL A 148 -17.58 -7.92 -18.14
CA VAL A 148 -16.96 -9.00 -17.36
C VAL A 148 -16.37 -10.05 -18.32
N PRO A 149 -15.06 -10.34 -18.26
CA PRO A 149 -14.48 -11.37 -19.12
C PRO A 149 -15.07 -12.76 -18.83
N MET A 150 -15.41 -13.52 -19.88
CA MET A 150 -15.95 -14.89 -19.73
C MET A 150 -14.98 -15.84 -18.99
N THR A 151 -13.68 -15.55 -19.04
CA THR A 151 -12.62 -16.34 -18.39
C THR A 151 -12.35 -15.92 -16.95
N TRP A 152 -13.00 -14.87 -16.45
CA TRP A 152 -12.79 -14.36 -15.11
C TRP A 152 -13.81 -14.97 -14.15
N SER A 153 -13.33 -15.68 -13.12
CA SER A 153 -14.19 -16.34 -12.14
C SER A 153 -14.74 -15.35 -11.10
N GLY A 154 -13.87 -14.45 -10.60
CA GLY A 154 -14.18 -13.49 -9.53
C GLY A 154 -14.69 -14.11 -8.22
N ALA A 155 -14.70 -15.45 -8.11
CA ALA A 155 -15.41 -16.17 -7.06
C ALA A 155 -14.71 -16.12 -5.69
N ASP A 156 -13.42 -15.78 -5.67
CA ASP A 156 -12.60 -15.78 -4.47
C ASP A 156 -11.95 -14.42 -4.18
N ASN A 157 -12.59 -13.34 -4.64
CA ASN A 157 -12.24 -12.02 -4.16
C ASN A 157 -12.50 -11.94 -2.65
N MET A 158 -11.66 -11.22 -1.91
CA MET A 158 -11.91 -10.99 -0.49
C MET A 158 -11.49 -9.60 -0.05
N ALA A 159 -12.22 -9.05 0.90
CA ALA A 159 -11.82 -7.86 1.64
C ALA A 159 -11.35 -8.25 3.05
N LEU A 160 -10.15 -7.84 3.43
CA LEU A 160 -9.62 -8.02 4.78
C LEU A 160 -9.48 -6.67 5.49
N TYR A 161 -9.93 -6.59 6.74
CA TYR A 161 -9.70 -5.41 7.57
C TYR A 161 -8.48 -5.60 8.48
N PHE A 162 -7.43 -4.82 8.23
CA PHE A 162 -6.24 -4.76 9.05
C PHE A 162 -6.35 -3.62 10.08
N SER A 163 -6.90 -3.98 11.25
CA SER A 163 -7.20 -3.06 12.37
C SER A 163 -6.02 -2.16 12.79
N PRO A 164 -4.76 -2.62 12.92
CA PRO A 164 -3.65 -1.78 13.39
C PRO A 164 -3.40 -0.53 12.52
N ALA A 165 -3.77 -0.57 11.24
CA ALA A 165 -3.66 0.57 10.33
C ALA A 165 -5.01 1.17 9.94
N GLY A 166 -6.13 0.61 10.40
CA GLY A 166 -7.47 0.93 9.88
C GLY A 166 -7.54 0.77 8.36
N LEU A 167 -6.91 -0.29 7.84
CA LEU A 167 -6.68 -0.51 6.42
C LEU A 167 -7.61 -1.63 5.90
N THR A 168 -8.39 -1.36 4.87
CA THR A 168 -9.10 -2.40 4.11
C THR A 168 -8.22 -2.86 2.96
N VAL A 169 -8.00 -4.16 2.80
CA VAL A 169 -7.19 -4.73 1.72
C VAL A 169 -8.08 -5.58 0.83
N LEU A 170 -8.18 -5.20 -0.43
CA LEU A 170 -8.98 -5.88 -1.44
C LEU A 170 -8.11 -6.83 -2.25
N PHE A 171 -8.35 -8.13 -2.14
CA PHE A 171 -7.72 -9.13 -2.97
C PHE A 171 -8.64 -9.38 -4.16
N CYS A 172 -8.18 -8.96 -5.34
CA CYS A 172 -8.96 -8.99 -6.57
C CYS A 172 -8.33 -9.99 -7.54
N GLU A 173 -9.03 -11.06 -7.84
CA GLU A 173 -8.62 -12.03 -8.84
C GLU A 173 -8.63 -11.38 -10.22
N VAL A 174 -7.65 -11.72 -11.06
CA VAL A 174 -7.62 -11.38 -12.48
C VAL A 174 -7.24 -12.61 -13.31
N PRO A 175 -7.62 -12.68 -14.59
CA PRO A 175 -7.25 -13.78 -15.46
C PRO A 175 -5.73 -14.00 -15.53
N ALA A 176 -5.29 -15.26 -15.61
CA ALA A 176 -3.86 -15.63 -15.62
C ALA A 176 -3.04 -14.89 -16.69
N GLN A 177 -3.63 -14.67 -17.87
CA GLN A 177 -3.03 -13.93 -18.98
C GLN A 177 -2.61 -12.50 -18.64
N GLU A 178 -3.25 -11.84 -17.65
CA GLU A 178 -2.85 -10.49 -17.20
C GLU A 178 -1.45 -10.49 -16.52
N ALA A 179 -0.99 -11.66 -16.06
CA ALA A 179 0.36 -11.85 -15.49
C ALA A 179 1.38 -12.43 -16.48
N ASP A 180 0.94 -12.95 -17.63
CA ASP A 180 1.79 -13.56 -18.66
C ASP A 180 2.06 -12.64 -19.85
N GLU A 181 1.31 -11.53 -19.98
CA GLU A 181 1.63 -10.44 -20.89
C GLU A 181 2.32 -9.28 -20.12
N PRO A 182 3.58 -9.42 -19.69
CA PRO A 182 4.30 -8.31 -19.09
C PRO A 182 4.54 -7.25 -20.18
N GLY A 183 3.73 -6.19 -20.17
CA GLY A 183 4.03 -4.99 -20.95
C GLY A 183 3.86 -5.13 -22.47
N HIS A 184 2.83 -5.83 -22.96
CA HIS A 184 2.26 -5.37 -24.24
C HIS A 184 1.59 -4.02 -23.95
N GLU A 185 2.35 -2.93 -24.08
CA GLU A 185 1.77 -1.67 -24.52
C GLU A 185 1.41 -1.89 -26.00
N PRO A 186 0.15 -2.23 -26.38
CA PRO A 186 -0.28 -1.84 -27.70
C PRO A 186 -0.06 -0.32 -27.78
N PRO A 187 0.33 0.24 -28.93
CA PRO A 187 0.62 1.66 -29.08
C PRO A 187 -0.51 2.58 -28.57
N ALA A 188 -1.76 2.07 -28.55
CA ALA A 188 -2.92 2.73 -27.96
C ALA A 188 -2.94 2.78 -26.42
N LYS A 189 -2.37 1.81 -25.69
CA LYS A 189 -2.32 1.79 -24.22
C LYS A 189 -1.19 2.67 -23.66
N LYS A 190 -0.04 2.78 -24.34
CA LYS A 190 1.00 3.76 -23.99
C LYS A 190 0.47 5.18 -24.08
N GLN A 191 -0.19 5.51 -25.20
CA GLN A 191 -0.89 6.79 -25.36
C GLN A 191 -1.94 6.99 -24.28
N ARG A 192 -2.66 5.95 -23.87
CA ARG A 192 -3.62 6.03 -22.76
C ARG A 192 -2.95 6.24 -21.41
N GLN A 193 -1.82 5.60 -21.10
CA GLN A 193 -1.08 5.82 -19.85
C GLN A 193 -0.43 7.21 -19.81
N GLU A 194 0.17 7.66 -20.92
CA GLU A 194 0.69 9.02 -21.07
C GLU A 194 -0.44 10.06 -21.00
N ALA A 195 -1.60 9.80 -21.62
CA ALA A 195 -2.78 10.65 -21.51
C ALA A 195 -3.37 10.64 -20.09
N THR A 196 -3.43 9.50 -19.40
CA THR A 196 -3.87 9.40 -18.00
C THR A 196 -2.91 10.17 -17.10
N ALA A 197 -1.60 10.00 -17.27
CA ALA A 197 -0.59 10.77 -16.53
C ALA A 197 -0.73 12.27 -16.82
N ALA A 198 -0.87 12.67 -18.09
CA ALA A 198 -1.06 14.07 -18.48
C ALA A 198 -2.39 14.65 -17.96
N GLU A 199 -3.47 13.87 -17.96
CA GLU A 199 -4.78 14.27 -17.42
C GLU A 199 -4.72 14.42 -15.89
N LEU A 200 -4.11 13.47 -15.19
CA LEU A 200 -3.93 13.53 -13.74
C LEU A 200 -3.02 14.70 -13.32
N LEU A 201 -1.97 14.98 -14.11
CA LEU A 201 -1.04 16.09 -13.86
C LEU A 201 -1.61 17.46 -14.30
N SER A 202 -2.56 17.49 -15.24
CA SER A 202 -3.19 18.73 -15.73
C SER A 202 -4.45 19.15 -14.96
N LYS A 203 -5.04 18.26 -14.14
CA LYS A 203 -6.12 18.62 -13.23
C LYS A 203 -5.63 19.71 -12.26
N PRO A 204 -6.29 20.88 -12.20
CA PRO A 204 -5.86 21.99 -11.36
C PRO A 204 -5.81 21.52 -9.90
N LYS A 205 -4.66 21.75 -9.24
CA LYS A 205 -4.47 21.40 -7.83
C LYS A 205 -5.64 22.00 -7.03
N PRO A 206 -6.46 21.17 -6.36
CA PRO A 206 -7.40 21.67 -5.36
C PRO A 206 -6.65 22.49 -4.31
N SER A 207 -7.41 23.32 -3.59
CA SER A 207 -7.00 24.26 -2.53
C SER A 207 -5.67 23.93 -1.81
N PRO A 208 -4.91 24.94 -1.33
CA PRO A 208 -3.55 24.80 -0.79
C PRO A 208 -3.30 23.76 0.34
N SER A 209 -4.34 23.10 0.86
CA SER A 209 -4.24 21.92 1.74
C SER A 209 -4.12 20.58 1.00
N TYR A 210 -4.40 20.50 -0.30
CA TYR A 210 -4.44 19.27 -1.07
C TYR A 210 -3.06 18.93 -1.64
N HIS A 211 -2.45 17.88 -1.09
CA HIS A 211 -1.19 17.31 -1.58
C HIS A 211 -1.55 16.04 -2.34
N VAL A 212 -1.57 16.09 -3.67
CA VAL A 212 -1.55 14.85 -4.47
C VAL A 212 -0.26 14.11 -4.11
N GLY A 213 -0.37 12.82 -3.83
CA GLY A 213 0.81 11.95 -3.72
C GLY A 213 1.66 12.00 -5.00
N LYS A 214 2.82 11.35 -5.00
CA LYS A 214 3.57 11.21 -6.25
C LYS A 214 2.76 10.36 -7.22
N VAL A 215 2.47 10.85 -8.41
CA VAL A 215 1.76 10.08 -9.44
C VAL A 215 2.76 9.19 -10.17
N GLY A 216 2.39 7.93 -10.45
CA GLY A 216 3.18 7.00 -11.25
C GLY A 216 4.57 6.68 -10.67
N HIS A 217 4.69 6.64 -9.34
CA HIS A 217 5.97 6.44 -8.66
C HIS A 217 6.24 4.98 -8.30
N LEU A 218 5.23 4.11 -8.42
CA LEU A 218 5.35 2.69 -8.13
C LEU A 218 5.65 1.89 -9.39
N HIS A 219 6.66 1.04 -9.31
CA HIS A 219 6.96 0.06 -10.36
C HIS A 219 6.27 -1.27 -10.05
N SER A 220 5.30 -1.67 -10.88
CA SER A 220 4.49 -2.88 -10.63
C SER A 220 5.18 -4.13 -11.19
N VAL A 221 5.22 -5.20 -10.39
CA VAL A 221 5.87 -6.48 -10.72
C VAL A 221 5.01 -7.65 -10.28
N TRP A 222 4.85 -8.65 -11.13
CA TRP A 222 4.21 -9.92 -10.78
C TRP A 222 5.19 -10.84 -10.05
N LEU A 223 4.85 -11.27 -8.84
CA LEU A 223 5.62 -12.23 -8.05
C LEU A 223 4.94 -13.58 -8.00
N ASP A 224 5.73 -14.65 -8.00
CA ASP A 224 5.22 -15.99 -7.67
C ASP A 224 4.75 -16.05 -6.23
N ALA A 225 3.61 -16.71 -6.00
CA ALA A 225 3.00 -16.84 -4.67
C ALA A 225 3.96 -17.48 -3.65
N GLU A 226 4.88 -18.34 -4.09
CA GLU A 226 5.91 -18.95 -3.25
C GLU A 226 6.79 -17.90 -2.53
N SER A 227 7.16 -16.83 -3.23
CA SER A 227 7.93 -15.73 -2.65
C SER A 227 7.15 -15.07 -1.51
N LEU A 228 5.84 -14.87 -1.69
CA LEU A 228 4.98 -14.29 -0.66
C LEU A 228 4.69 -15.23 0.50
N ARG A 229 4.67 -16.55 0.29
CA ARG A 229 4.58 -17.53 1.39
C ARG A 229 5.77 -17.38 2.34
N THR A 230 6.97 -17.17 1.80
CA THR A 230 8.18 -16.92 2.60
C THR A 230 8.06 -15.65 3.43
N VAL A 231 7.52 -14.57 2.84
CA VAL A 231 7.24 -13.31 3.56
C VAL A 231 6.21 -13.53 4.68
N ALA A 232 5.12 -14.25 4.39
CA ALA A 232 4.06 -14.55 5.33
C ALA A 232 4.52 -15.41 6.52
N LEU A 233 5.52 -16.27 6.32
CA LEU A 233 6.12 -17.11 7.36
C LEU A 233 7.25 -16.42 8.13
N SER A 234 7.87 -15.38 7.57
CA SER A 234 8.96 -14.66 8.21
C SER A 234 8.51 -13.95 9.49
N LYS A 235 9.37 -13.99 10.51
CA LYS A 235 9.23 -13.26 11.78
C LYS A 235 9.81 -11.84 11.70
N ASP A 236 10.54 -11.51 10.63
CA ASP A 236 11.19 -10.21 10.49
C ASP A 236 10.17 -9.10 10.30
N LYS A 237 10.43 -7.92 10.87
CA LYS A 237 9.52 -6.78 10.70
C LYS A 237 9.37 -6.38 9.23
N ALA A 238 10.48 -6.36 8.49
CA ALA A 238 10.54 -6.12 7.05
C ALA A 238 11.37 -7.23 6.37
N PRO A 239 10.73 -8.35 5.98
CA PRO A 239 11.40 -9.50 5.37
C PRO A 239 12.16 -9.08 4.12
N LYS A 240 13.37 -9.62 3.94
CA LYS A 240 14.15 -9.43 2.72
C LYS A 240 13.68 -10.38 1.62
N LEU A 241 13.74 -9.91 0.38
CA LEU A 241 13.53 -10.71 -0.82
C LEU A 241 14.43 -10.19 -1.94
N SER A 242 14.75 -11.05 -2.90
CA SER A 242 15.42 -10.64 -4.13
C SER A 242 14.37 -10.48 -5.22
N LEU A 243 14.35 -9.33 -5.87
CA LEU A 243 13.45 -9.02 -6.97
C LEU A 243 14.26 -8.41 -8.12
N GLU A 244 14.14 -9.00 -9.31
CA GLU A 244 14.88 -8.56 -10.51
C GLU A 244 16.41 -8.50 -10.28
N GLY A 245 16.94 -9.42 -9.47
CA GLY A 245 18.36 -9.46 -9.13
C GLY A 245 18.82 -8.39 -8.14
N GLN A 246 17.90 -7.66 -7.50
CA GLN A 246 18.23 -6.68 -6.47
C GLN A 246 17.58 -7.03 -5.13
N ASP A 247 18.31 -6.75 -4.05
CA ASP A 247 17.80 -6.91 -2.70
C ASP A 247 16.73 -5.83 -2.41
N CYS A 248 15.59 -6.31 -1.94
CA CYS A 248 14.46 -5.49 -1.53
C CYS A 248 13.99 -5.91 -0.14
N ARG A 249 13.15 -5.08 0.48
CA ARG A 249 12.39 -5.47 1.68
C ARG A 249 10.92 -5.31 1.49
N PHE A 250 10.15 -6.27 2.00
CA PHE A 250 8.71 -6.13 2.08
C PHE A 250 8.35 -5.10 3.16
N PHE A 251 7.57 -4.09 2.81
CA PHE A 251 7.21 -3.03 3.74
C PHE A 251 6.41 -3.61 4.92
N PRO A 252 6.69 -3.21 6.18
CA PRO A 252 6.12 -3.85 7.36
C PRO A 252 4.59 -3.96 7.38
N THR A 253 3.88 -2.93 6.90
CA THR A 253 2.42 -2.96 6.82
C THR A 253 1.95 -4.05 5.86
N SER A 254 2.48 -4.09 4.63
CA SER A 254 2.14 -5.10 3.63
C SER A 254 2.51 -6.52 4.10
N ALA A 255 3.67 -6.67 4.75
CA ALA A 255 4.10 -7.95 5.31
C ALA A 255 3.15 -8.41 6.44
N SER A 256 2.67 -7.48 7.27
CA SER A 256 1.74 -7.78 8.36
C SER A 256 0.37 -8.21 7.85
N VAL A 257 -0.11 -7.63 6.74
CA VAL A 257 -1.34 -8.07 6.07
C VAL A 257 -1.22 -9.53 5.62
N LEU A 258 -0.11 -9.91 4.99
CA LEU A 258 0.13 -11.30 4.55
C LEU A 258 0.23 -12.31 5.71
N ARG A 259 0.43 -11.84 6.93
CA ARG A 259 0.49 -12.67 8.14
C ARG A 259 -0.87 -12.90 8.79
N LEU A 260 -1.91 -12.23 8.34
CA LEU A 260 -3.28 -12.48 8.80
C LEU A 260 -3.67 -13.94 8.49
N PRO A 261 -4.43 -14.62 9.36
CA PRO A 261 -4.84 -16.00 9.15
C PRO A 261 -5.53 -16.22 7.80
N GLU A 262 -6.40 -15.29 7.40
CA GLU A 262 -7.16 -15.32 6.16
C GLU A 262 -6.24 -15.17 4.95
N ALA A 263 -5.31 -14.20 4.99
CA ALA A 263 -4.32 -14.00 3.93
C ALA A 263 -3.35 -15.20 3.80
N ARG A 264 -2.97 -15.83 4.92
CA ARG A 264 -2.16 -17.06 4.92
C ARG A 264 -2.91 -18.22 4.30
N LYS A 265 -4.17 -18.43 4.69
CA LYS A 265 -5.05 -19.45 4.10
C LYS A 265 -5.20 -19.22 2.60
N TRP A 266 -5.43 -17.97 2.19
CA TRP A 266 -5.51 -17.56 0.78
C TRP A 266 -4.24 -17.91 0.00
N LEU A 267 -3.05 -17.62 0.54
CA LEU A 267 -1.77 -18.00 -0.07
C LEU A 267 -1.49 -19.51 -0.06
N GLY A 268 -2.33 -20.32 0.58
CA GLY A 268 -2.10 -21.76 0.77
C GLY A 268 -1.01 -22.06 1.80
N VAL A 269 -0.76 -21.14 2.75
CA VAL A 269 0.15 -21.38 3.88
C VAL A 269 -0.62 -22.13 4.95
N THR A 270 -0.28 -23.41 5.14
CA THR A 270 -0.81 -24.20 6.26
C THR A 270 -0.18 -23.75 7.58
N PRO A 271 -0.95 -23.70 8.69
CA PRO A 271 -0.35 -23.54 10.01
C PRO A 271 0.66 -24.66 10.22
N SER A 272 1.89 -24.32 10.60
CA SER A 272 2.83 -25.32 11.11
C SER A 272 2.20 -25.95 12.35
N SER A 273 1.88 -27.25 12.25
CA SER A 273 1.40 -28.09 13.36
C SER A 273 2.38 -28.11 14.52
#